data_AF-A0A846PGZ1-F1
#
_entry.id   AF-A0A846PGZ1-F1
#
_cell.length_a   1.000
_cell.length_b   1.000
_cell.length_c   1.000
_cell.angle_alpha   90.00
_cell.angle_beta   90.00
_cell.angle_gamma   90.00
#
_symmetry.space_group_name_H-M   'P 1'
#
loop_
_entity.id
_entity.type
_entity.pdbx_description
1 polymer ?
#
loop_
_entity_poly.entity_id
_entity_poly.type
_entity_poly.pdbx_seq_one_letter_code
_entity_poly.pdbx_strand_id
1 'polypeptide(L)'
;MVNYALVGRCGVYCGSCMIYRAYMDSEKLRRLIAERAKCSPDDIRCEGCQTVLADGWDVEGQQWGKNCRIVKCLKAKELKFCYECDTYPDCEKFQEIYRSELRHGENLMKNLDRIKAGDAEEWLREEEKKWFCHVCRKPISDYKECHWCGARREKG
;
A
#
# COMPACT_ATOMS: atom_id res chain seq x y z
N MET A 1 -0.59 19.85 0.47
CA MET A 1 -0.18 19.14 1.68
C MET A 1 -0.15 17.66 1.34
N VAL A 2 0.92 16.92 1.66
CA VAL A 2 0.99 15.48 1.39
C VAL A 2 0.16 14.69 2.41
N ASN A 3 -0.43 13.57 2.02
CA ASN A 3 -1.19 12.72 2.94
C ASN A 3 -0.26 11.69 3.61
N TYR A 4 0.12 11.94 4.86
CA TYR A 4 0.99 11.05 5.62
C TYR A 4 0.36 9.67 5.90
N ALA A 5 -0.97 9.52 5.78
CA ALA A 5 -1.60 8.21 5.91
C ALA A 5 -1.10 7.21 4.85
N LEU A 6 -0.55 7.70 3.73
CA LEU A 6 -0.02 6.88 2.64
C LEU A 6 1.38 6.32 2.90
N VAL A 7 2.06 6.75 3.97
CA VAL A 7 3.35 6.18 4.37
C VAL A 7 3.11 4.80 4.97
N GLY A 8 3.42 3.76 4.21
CA GLY A 8 3.37 2.39 4.70
C GLY A 8 4.39 2.16 5.81
N ARG A 9 3.98 1.54 6.91
CA ARG A 9 4.90 1.19 8.01
C ARG A 9 5.98 0.18 7.62
N CYS A 10 5.77 -0.54 6.51
CA CYS A 10 6.74 -1.40 5.84
C CYS A 10 7.46 -0.73 4.66
N GLY A 11 7.24 0.56 4.38
CA GLY A 11 7.83 1.27 3.24
C GLY A 11 7.01 1.23 1.95
N VAL A 12 5.86 0.54 1.93
CA VAL A 12 4.95 0.57 0.77
C VAL A 12 4.35 1.96 0.63
N TYR A 13 4.28 2.47 -0.59
CA TYR A 13 3.48 3.65 -0.86
C TYR A 13 1.99 3.25 -0.98
N CYS A 14 1.15 3.49 0.03
CA CYS A 14 -0.25 3.04 -0.05
C CYS A 14 -1.04 3.69 -1.19
N GLY A 15 -0.56 4.80 -1.76
CA GLY A 15 -1.14 5.38 -2.96
C GLY A 15 -0.99 4.49 -4.21
N SER A 16 -0.15 3.46 -4.23
CA SER A 16 -0.11 2.46 -5.31
C SER A 16 -0.90 1.19 -4.97
N CYS A 17 -1.34 1.03 -3.71
CA CYS A 17 -2.02 -0.19 -3.27
C CYS A 17 -3.38 -0.34 -3.96
N MET A 18 -3.65 -1.53 -4.51
CA MET A 18 -4.92 -1.84 -5.16
C MET A 18 -6.14 -1.63 -4.24
N ILE A 19 -6.03 -1.92 -2.94
CA ILE A 19 -7.14 -1.77 -1.98
C ILE A 19 -7.44 -0.29 -1.73
N TYR A 20 -6.39 0.52 -1.56
CA TYR A 20 -6.54 1.97 -1.41
C TYR A 20 -7.19 2.57 -2.66
N ARG A 21 -6.72 2.21 -3.85
CA ARG A 21 -7.31 2.67 -5.13
C ARG A 21 -8.74 2.19 -5.32
N ALA A 22 -9.05 0.94 -4.97
CA ALA A 22 -10.42 0.46 -4.97
C ALA A 22 -11.37 1.32 -4.11
N TYR A 23 -10.92 1.75 -2.93
CA TYR A 23 -11.71 2.61 -2.06
C TYR A 23 -11.76 4.07 -2.52
N MET A 24 -10.66 4.63 -2.99
CA MET A 24 -10.61 6.05 -3.36
C MET A 24 -11.23 6.34 -4.71
N ASP A 25 -11.05 5.44 -5.69
CA ASP A 25 -11.22 5.85 -7.08
C ASP A 25 -11.68 4.78 -8.08
N SER A 26 -11.73 3.49 -7.71
CA SER A 26 -12.12 2.44 -8.66
C SER A 26 -13.18 1.47 -8.14
N GLU A 27 -14.42 1.68 -8.60
CA GLU A 27 -15.52 0.72 -8.40
C GLU A 27 -15.20 -0.65 -9.02
N LYS A 28 -14.53 -0.66 -10.19
CA LYS A 28 -14.10 -1.91 -10.85
C LYS A 28 -13.16 -2.72 -9.94
N LEU A 29 -12.13 -2.09 -9.37
CA LEU A 29 -11.23 -2.79 -8.45
C LEU A 29 -11.97 -3.20 -7.16
N ARG A 30 -12.88 -2.36 -6.67
CA ARG A 30 -13.68 -2.65 -5.47
C ARG A 30 -14.51 -3.92 -5.63
N ARG A 31 -15.24 -4.05 -6.73
CA ARG A 31 -16.02 -5.24 -7.06
C ARG A 31 -15.13 -6.48 -7.21
N LEU A 32 -13.99 -6.34 -7.91
CA LEU A 32 -13.04 -7.44 -8.10
C LEU A 32 -12.46 -7.97 -6.78
N ILE A 33 -12.09 -7.07 -5.87
CA ILE A 33 -11.55 -7.43 -4.55
C ILE A 33 -12.66 -8.07 -3.70
N ALA A 34 -13.85 -7.47 -3.69
CA ALA A 34 -14.99 -7.97 -2.92
C ALA A 34 -15.42 -9.37 -3.35
N GLU A 35 -15.47 -9.65 -4.65
CA GLU A 35 -15.78 -10.98 -5.19
C GLU A 35 -14.76 -12.03 -4.71
N ARG A 36 -13.46 -11.73 -4.83
CA ARG A 36 -12.39 -12.62 -4.38
C ARG A 36 -12.44 -12.87 -2.87
N ALA A 37 -12.82 -11.85 -2.13
CA ALA A 37 -12.90 -11.89 -0.69
C ALA A 37 -14.25 -12.38 -0.15
N LYS A 38 -15.22 -12.64 -1.04
CA LYS A 38 -16.57 -13.08 -0.71
C LYS A 38 -17.27 -12.12 0.26
N CYS A 39 -17.14 -10.81 0.04
CA CYS A 39 -17.78 -9.76 0.83
C CYS A 39 -18.51 -8.74 -0.06
N SER A 40 -19.16 -7.75 0.56
CA SER A 40 -19.75 -6.65 -0.18
C SER A 40 -18.65 -5.68 -0.68
N PRO A 41 -18.79 -5.08 -1.88
CA PRO A 41 -17.96 -3.96 -2.28
C PRO A 41 -17.94 -2.81 -1.27
N ASP A 42 -19.02 -2.58 -0.52
CA ASP A 42 -19.11 -1.51 0.48
C ASP A 42 -18.25 -1.76 1.73
N ASP A 43 -17.84 -3.01 1.94
CA ASP A 43 -16.92 -3.40 3.01
C ASP A 43 -15.48 -2.97 2.70
N ILE A 44 -15.13 -2.83 1.42
CA ILE A 44 -13.78 -2.50 0.97
C ILE A 44 -13.46 -1.03 1.29
N ARG A 45 -12.73 -0.82 2.39
CA ARG A 45 -12.31 0.51 2.87
C ARG A 45 -10.83 0.56 3.19
N CYS A 46 -10.17 1.68 2.85
CA CYS A 46 -8.78 1.91 3.20
C CYS A 46 -8.42 3.40 3.06
N GLU A 47 -8.14 4.07 4.17
CA GLU A 47 -7.71 5.48 4.21
C GLU A 47 -6.17 5.64 4.23
N GLY A 48 -5.43 4.52 4.12
CA GLY A 48 -3.98 4.47 4.19
C GLY A 48 -3.45 3.68 5.40
N CYS A 49 -2.17 3.34 5.38
CA CYS A 49 -1.54 2.45 6.36
C CYS A 49 -1.63 2.99 7.80
N GLN A 50 -1.50 4.30 7.99
CA GLN A 50 -1.44 4.88 9.34
C GLN A 50 -2.77 4.83 10.08
N THR A 51 -3.89 4.73 9.36
CA THR A 51 -5.26 4.67 9.90
C THR A 51 -5.89 3.28 9.73
N VAL A 52 -5.18 2.34 9.09
CA VAL A 52 -5.75 1.07 8.60
C VAL A 52 -6.36 0.19 9.70
N LEU A 53 -5.89 0.28 10.94
CA LEU A 53 -6.46 -0.48 12.06
C LEU A 53 -7.78 0.11 12.58
N ALA A 54 -8.03 1.41 12.37
CA ALA A 54 -9.27 2.07 12.78
C ALA A 54 -10.35 1.97 11.70
N ASP A 55 -9.98 2.29 10.47
CA ASP A 55 -10.93 2.55 9.38
C ASP A 55 -10.75 1.63 8.16
N GLY A 56 -9.87 0.64 8.28
CA GLY A 56 -9.64 -0.34 7.22
C GLY A 56 -10.76 -1.35 7.07
N TRP A 57 -10.76 -2.00 5.93
CA TRP A 57 -11.55 -3.18 5.63
C TRP A 57 -11.31 -4.31 6.65
N ASP A 58 -12.39 -4.93 7.14
CA ASP A 58 -12.35 -5.92 8.22
C ASP A 58 -13.15 -7.18 7.88
N VAL A 59 -12.63 -7.94 6.91
CA VAL A 59 -13.19 -9.25 6.57
C VAL A 59 -12.23 -10.34 7.03
N GLU A 60 -12.80 -11.37 7.65
CA GLU A 60 -12.08 -12.53 8.15
C GLU A 60 -11.33 -13.25 7.02
N GLY A 61 -10.13 -13.77 7.33
CA GLY A 61 -9.29 -14.46 6.35
C GLY A 61 -8.49 -13.54 5.42
N GLN A 62 -8.71 -12.22 5.46
CA GLN A 62 -7.92 -11.26 4.68
C GLN A 62 -6.65 -10.85 5.42
N GLN A 63 -5.60 -10.49 4.68
CA GLN A 63 -4.28 -10.10 5.24
C GLN A 63 -4.00 -8.60 5.12
N TRP A 64 -5.02 -7.81 4.79
CA TRP A 64 -4.94 -6.36 4.56
C TRP A 64 -6.03 -5.65 5.35
N GLY A 65 -6.11 -4.32 5.24
CA GLY A 65 -7.06 -3.55 6.05
C GLY A 65 -6.75 -3.66 7.55
N LYS A 66 -7.77 -3.82 8.39
CA LYS A 66 -7.61 -4.07 9.83
C LYS A 66 -6.85 -5.36 10.12
N ASN A 67 -6.76 -6.26 9.15
CA ASN A 67 -6.08 -7.54 9.28
C ASN A 67 -4.63 -7.54 8.76
N CYS A 68 -4.08 -6.36 8.46
CA CYS A 68 -2.69 -6.21 8.08
C CYS A 68 -1.72 -6.78 9.14
N ARG A 69 -1.05 -7.88 8.78
CA ARG A 69 -0.16 -8.63 9.68
C ARG A 69 1.05 -7.80 10.11
N ILE A 70 1.54 -6.90 9.25
CA ILE A 70 2.68 -6.03 9.55
C ILE A 70 2.28 -4.95 10.56
N VAL A 71 1.19 -4.22 10.31
CA VAL A 71 0.76 -3.14 11.22
C VAL A 71 0.38 -3.70 12.59
N LYS A 72 -0.29 -4.86 12.64
CA LYS A 72 -0.55 -5.59 13.90
C LYS A 72 0.76 -5.99 14.62
N CYS A 73 1.74 -6.51 13.88
CA CYS A 73 3.05 -6.90 14.44
C CYS A 73 3.78 -5.69 15.03
N LEU A 74 3.82 -4.56 14.32
CA LEU A 74 4.46 -3.33 14.80
C LEU A 74 3.74 -2.77 16.02
N LYS A 75 2.40 -2.74 16.02
CA LYS A 75 1.61 -2.31 17.19
C LYS A 75 1.90 -3.17 18.43
N ALA A 76 1.96 -4.49 18.28
CA ALA A 76 2.25 -5.40 19.39
C ALA A 76 3.68 -5.25 19.94
N LYS A 77 4.62 -4.75 19.13
CA LYS A 77 6.00 -4.45 19.53
C LYS A 77 6.21 -2.98 19.92
N GLU A 78 5.16 -2.17 19.91
CA GLU A 78 5.22 -0.72 20.13
C GLU A 78 6.16 0.02 19.16
N LEU A 79 6.31 -0.53 17.95
CA LEU A 79 7.09 0.06 16.87
C LEU A 79 6.17 0.82 15.89
N LYS A 80 6.70 1.88 15.30
CA LYS A 80 6.05 2.66 14.24
C LYS A 80 6.37 2.13 12.85
N PHE A 81 7.60 1.69 12.61
CA PHE A 81 8.08 1.24 11.31
C PHE A 81 8.89 -0.05 11.38
N CYS A 82 8.94 -0.80 10.27
CA CYS A 82 9.73 -2.01 10.18
C CYS A 82 11.23 -1.77 10.41
N TYR A 83 11.77 -0.61 10.03
CA TYR A 83 13.20 -0.30 10.24
C TYR A 83 13.59 -0.17 11.72
N GLU A 84 12.61 -0.08 12.63
CA GLU A 84 12.83 0.00 14.08
C GLU A 84 12.89 -1.38 14.74
N CYS A 85 12.60 -2.45 13.99
CA CYS A 85 12.62 -3.82 14.52
C CYS A 85 14.06 -4.36 14.52
N ASP A 86 14.49 -4.97 15.63
CA ASP A 86 15.84 -5.55 15.75
C ASP A 86 16.15 -6.67 14.75
N THR A 87 15.11 -7.31 14.20
CA THR A 87 15.24 -8.36 13.18
C THR A 87 15.24 -7.79 11.76
N TYR A 88 15.06 -6.48 11.59
CA TYR A 88 15.15 -5.85 10.27
C TYR A 88 16.62 -5.81 9.80
N PRO A 89 16.93 -6.12 8.53
CA PRO A 89 16.01 -6.37 7.42
C PRO A 89 15.52 -7.81 7.29
N ASP A 90 16.07 -8.76 8.03
CA ASP A 90 15.86 -10.21 7.85
C ASP A 90 14.51 -10.75 8.37
N CYS A 91 13.68 -9.88 8.95
CA CYS A 91 12.36 -10.22 9.43
C CYS A 91 11.52 -10.86 8.32
N GLU A 92 11.12 -12.13 8.49
CA GLU A 92 10.40 -12.91 7.47
C GLU A 92 9.13 -12.20 6.97
N LYS A 93 8.33 -11.61 7.88
CA LYS A 93 7.11 -10.86 7.54
C LYS A 93 7.41 -9.65 6.63
N PHE A 94 8.53 -8.97 6.87
CA PHE A 94 8.97 -7.85 6.04
C PHE A 94 9.53 -8.36 4.71
N GLN A 95 10.35 -9.40 4.73
CA GLN A 95 10.94 -9.99 3.53
C GLN A 95 9.89 -10.54 2.55
N GLU A 96 8.78 -11.10 3.06
CA GLU A 96 7.66 -11.54 2.23
C GLU A 96 7.07 -10.39 1.42
N ILE A 97 6.70 -9.28 2.07
CA ILE A 97 6.14 -8.11 1.38
C ILE A 97 7.20 -7.45 0.48
N TYR A 98 8.44 -7.33 0.96
CA TYR A 98 9.52 -6.72 0.19
C TYR A 98 9.75 -7.44 -1.14
N ARG A 99 9.85 -8.77 -1.12
CA ARG A 99 9.98 -9.56 -2.35
C ARG A 99 8.77 -9.43 -3.26
N SER A 100 7.57 -9.24 -2.72
CA SER A 100 6.37 -9.00 -3.52
C SER A 100 6.47 -7.67 -4.25
N GLU A 101 6.64 -6.59 -3.49
CA GLU A 101 6.65 -5.21 -3.98
C GLU A 101 7.82 -4.92 -4.91
N LEU A 102 8.97 -5.58 -4.70
CA LEU A 102 10.12 -5.47 -5.59
C LEU A 102 9.80 -5.94 -7.02
N ARG A 103 8.94 -6.95 -7.19
CA ARG A 103 8.46 -7.39 -8.51
C ARG A 103 7.53 -6.39 -9.19
N HIS A 104 6.95 -5.47 -8.41
CA HIS A 104 6.07 -4.40 -8.87
C HIS A 104 6.80 -3.05 -9.03
N GLY A 105 8.12 -3.01 -8.81
CA GLY A 105 8.95 -1.81 -8.97
C GLY A 105 9.02 -0.92 -7.72
N GLU A 106 8.70 -1.45 -6.54
CA GLU A 106 8.87 -0.77 -5.26
C GLU A 106 10.00 -1.39 -4.44
N ASN A 107 11.02 -0.59 -4.12
CA ASN A 107 12.08 -0.99 -3.21
C ASN A 107 11.76 -0.48 -1.81
N LEU A 108 11.13 -1.33 -1.00
CA LEU A 108 10.67 -0.96 0.33
C LEU A 108 11.81 -0.59 1.29
N MET A 109 12.99 -1.19 1.13
CA MET A 109 14.16 -0.84 1.94
C MET A 109 14.59 0.60 1.67
N LYS A 110 14.74 0.97 0.39
CA LYS A 110 15.05 2.36 -0.01
C LYS A 110 13.98 3.34 0.46
N ASN A 111 12.71 2.96 0.38
CA ASN A 111 11.61 3.79 0.87
C ASN A 111 11.71 3.99 2.40
N LEU A 112 11.98 2.92 3.16
CA LEU A 112 12.17 2.98 4.61
C LEU A 112 13.38 3.82 5.00
N ASP A 113 14.49 3.78 4.24
CA ASP A 113 15.66 4.62 4.48
C ASP A 113 15.31 6.11 4.38
N ARG A 114 14.53 6.50 3.36
CA ARG A 114 14.05 7.89 3.21
C ARG A 114 13.10 8.29 4.34
N ILE A 115 12.16 7.42 4.69
CA ILE A 115 11.23 7.68 5.80
C ILE A 115 12.01 7.87 7.12
N LYS A 116 12.99 7.02 7.39
CA LYS A 116 13.86 7.10 8.56
C LYS A 116 14.71 8.37 8.59
N ALA A 117 15.16 8.85 7.42
CA ALA A 117 15.93 10.09 7.29
C ALA A 117 15.09 11.37 7.51
N GLY A 118 13.76 11.26 7.59
CA GLY A 118 12.86 12.42 7.70
C GLY A 118 12.35 12.94 6.36
N ASP A 119 12.69 12.29 5.25
CA ASP A 119 12.36 12.73 3.87
C ASP A 119 11.00 12.20 3.38
N ALA A 120 10.12 11.81 4.31
CA ALA A 120 8.85 11.18 3.98
C ALA A 120 7.94 12.07 3.10
N GLU A 121 7.95 13.38 3.30
CA GLU A 121 7.13 14.28 2.49
C GLU A 121 7.60 14.37 1.03
N GLU A 122 8.90 14.49 0.81
CA GLU A 122 9.47 14.53 -0.54
C GLU A 122 9.30 13.17 -1.22
N TRP A 123 9.56 12.09 -0.49
CA TRP A 123 9.30 10.73 -0.95
C TRP A 123 7.84 10.52 -1.40
N LEU A 124 6.86 10.99 -0.62
CA LEU A 124 5.44 10.92 -1.02
C LEU A 124 5.15 11.66 -2.32
N ARG A 125 5.76 12.83 -2.56
CA ARG A 125 5.57 13.60 -3.80
C ARG A 125 6.18 12.91 -5.00
N GLU A 126 7.32 12.24 -4.82
CA GLU A 126 7.97 11.46 -5.87
C GLU A 126 7.19 10.20 -6.21
N GLU A 127 6.75 9.43 -5.21
CA GLU A 127 5.92 8.25 -5.41
C GLU A 127 4.57 8.64 -6.05
N GLU A 128 3.94 9.74 -5.62
CA GLU A 128 2.73 10.23 -6.27
C GLU A 128 2.96 10.43 -7.77
N LYS A 129 4.03 11.12 -8.18
CA LYS A 129 4.38 11.33 -9.60
C LYS A 129 4.69 10.03 -10.36
N LYS A 130 5.34 9.07 -9.70
CA LYS A 130 5.68 7.76 -10.26
C LYS A 130 4.44 6.92 -10.54
N TRP A 131 3.41 7.03 -9.71
CA TRP A 131 2.20 6.20 -9.74
C TRP A 131 1.04 6.84 -10.52
N PHE A 132 1.32 7.27 -11.76
CA PHE A 132 0.31 7.78 -12.71
C PHE A 132 0.23 6.97 -14.01
N CYS A 133 -0.96 6.92 -14.59
CA CYS A 133 -1.11 6.41 -15.95
C CYS A 133 -0.49 7.38 -16.96
N HIS A 134 0.35 6.88 -17.87
CA HIS A 134 0.94 7.69 -18.94
C HIS A 134 -0.10 8.16 -19.97
N VAL A 135 -1.23 7.46 -20.11
CA VAL A 135 -2.33 7.81 -21.03
C VAL A 135 -3.30 8.80 -20.40
N CYS A 136 -4.01 8.40 -19.34
CA CYS A 136 -5.10 9.21 -18.78
C CYS A 136 -4.66 10.17 -17.65
N ARG A 137 -3.38 10.12 -17.24
CA ARG A 137 -2.80 11.00 -16.21
C ARG A 137 -3.54 10.95 -14.86
N LYS A 138 -4.23 9.85 -14.57
CA LYS A 138 -4.85 9.58 -13.26
C LYS A 138 -3.96 8.67 -12.40
N PRO A 139 -4.07 8.76 -11.06
CA PRO A 139 -3.33 7.87 -10.17
C PRO A 139 -3.68 6.40 -10.44
N ILE A 140 -2.69 5.51 -10.35
CA ILE A 140 -2.88 4.08 -10.63
C ILE A 140 -2.39 3.22 -9.48
N SER A 141 -2.85 1.97 -9.46
CA SER A 141 -2.31 0.95 -8.58
C SER A 141 -1.14 0.19 -9.20
N ASP A 142 -0.52 -0.67 -8.41
CA ASP A 142 0.42 -1.74 -8.76
C ASP A 142 -0.13 -2.78 -9.76
N TYR A 143 -1.43 -2.71 -10.08
CA TYR A 143 -2.10 -3.60 -11.01
C TYR A 143 -1.59 -3.44 -12.45
N LYS A 144 -1.66 -4.53 -13.22
CA LYS A 144 -1.09 -4.62 -14.58
C LYS A 144 -1.73 -3.64 -15.58
N GLU A 145 -2.96 -3.23 -15.32
CA GLU A 145 -3.76 -2.35 -16.16
C GLU A 145 -4.25 -1.14 -15.37
N CYS A 146 -4.31 0.02 -16.04
CA CYS A 146 -4.91 1.21 -15.49
C CYS A 146 -6.40 0.97 -15.24
N HIS A 147 -6.83 1.06 -13.98
CA HIS A 147 -8.23 0.88 -13.60
C HIS A 147 -9.17 2.00 -14.08
N TRP A 148 -8.63 3.04 -14.70
CA TRP A 148 -9.39 4.14 -15.30
C TRP A 148 -9.63 3.97 -16.80
N CYS A 149 -8.60 3.61 -17.56
CA CYS A 149 -8.64 3.61 -19.03
C CYS A 149 -8.24 2.28 -19.69
N GLY A 150 -7.84 1.28 -18.90
CA GLY A 150 -7.44 -0.04 -19.41
C GLY A 150 -6.03 -0.10 -20.03
N ALA A 151 -5.33 1.03 -20.17
CA ALA A 151 -3.95 1.03 -20.66
C ALA A 151 -3.06 0.12 -19.80
N ARG A 152 -2.27 -0.73 -20.45
CA ARG A 152 -1.33 -1.62 -19.78
C ARG A 152 -0.19 -0.80 -19.17
N ARG A 153 0.22 -1.14 -17.95
CA ARG A 153 1.43 -0.53 -17.36
C ARG A 153 2.65 -1.04 -18.10
N GLU A 154 3.43 -0.10 -18.63
CA GLU A 154 4.81 -0.38 -19.02
C GLU A 154 5.58 -0.71 -17.75
N LYS A 155 6.41 -1.75 -17.79
CA LYS A 155 7.34 -2.03 -16.69
C LYS A 155 8.39 -0.92 -16.75
N GLY A 156 8.34 0.00 -15.79
CA GLY A 156 9.43 0.93 -15.53
C GLY A 156 10.66 0.22 -14.99
#